data_AF-A0A821DHL9-F1
#
_entry.id   AF-A0A821DHL9-F1
#
_cell.length_a   1.000
_cell.length_b   1.000
_cell.length_c   1.000
_cell.angle_alpha   90.00
_cell.angle_beta   90.00
_cell.angle_gamma   90.00
#
_symmetry.space_group_name_H-M   'P 1'
#
loop_
_entity.id
_entity.type
_entity.pdbx_description
1 polymer ?
#
loop_
_entity_poly.entity_id
_entity_poly.type
_entity_poly.pdbx_seq_one_letter_code
_entity_poly.pdbx_strand_id
1 'polypeptide(L)'
;MPASIPHEHVHLLKQFIALCDAQPELLHAPELEFFRQWLLKLGATIPSSKSHVHSESTKMDVDDEEHVSSSKHHQESSKVDSEPESELELDTTSVIEGDNDPPQSMGDPDIEITDAMLEQADVKRGEAQAKLSEGAFEEAISLFTQAIENNPQSAILHAKRAQCYIKLQKPNAAIRDCNRALELNENSQQALKWRGKANRMLGNWEAAYKDFCKAQLSDFDEDVQIWCKEVEANAKKVTEHKRKYERLRERKEADAKRERIRKAQEAYAKAQHEENERRAHEQHSHSAGGHQFPGAGMGGMGGRGDLGGLGAVMNDPEILEALQDPDVQKAFAEVSSDPSKLAAHQSNPKVRKIMEKLANKFGGAGGSMGGGFPGFPGGMGGGASASSTNDLD
;
A
#
# COMPACT_ATOMS: atom_id res chain seq x y z
N MET A 1 19.13 11.21 -11.60
CA MET A 1 18.11 10.17 -11.89
C MET A 1 16.79 10.90 -12.11
N PRO A 2 16.11 10.77 -13.27
CA PRO A 2 14.80 11.40 -13.44
C PRO A 2 13.81 10.74 -12.47
N ALA A 3 13.03 11.56 -11.76
CA ALA A 3 12.02 11.09 -10.82
C ALA A 3 10.95 10.30 -11.58
N SER A 4 10.85 8.99 -11.33
CA SER A 4 9.81 8.14 -11.91
C SER A 4 8.51 8.34 -11.15
N ILE A 5 7.45 8.74 -11.85
CA ILE A 5 6.12 8.86 -11.26
C ILE A 5 5.58 7.44 -10.97
N PRO A 6 5.02 7.17 -9.77
CA PRO A 6 4.40 5.89 -9.45
C PRO A 6 3.29 5.52 -10.46
N HIS A 7 3.23 4.25 -10.85
CA HIS A 7 2.27 3.77 -11.87
C HIS A 7 0.81 4.03 -11.48
N GLU A 8 0.49 3.99 -10.20
CA GLU A 8 -0.85 4.28 -9.66
C GLU A 8 -1.28 5.73 -9.92
N HIS A 9 -0.38 6.69 -9.72
CA HIS A 9 -0.67 8.11 -9.94
C HIS A 9 -0.91 8.39 -11.43
N VAL A 10 -0.16 7.71 -12.31
CA VAL A 10 -0.37 7.78 -13.76
C VAL A 10 -1.72 7.18 -14.15
N HIS A 11 -2.15 6.10 -13.50
CA HIS A 11 -3.45 5.48 -13.76
C HIS A 11 -4.61 6.37 -13.32
N LEU A 12 -4.55 6.95 -12.12
CA LEU A 12 -5.55 7.89 -11.61
C LEU A 12 -5.65 9.14 -12.49
N LEU A 13 -4.51 9.68 -12.94
CA LEU A 13 -4.49 10.82 -13.86
C LEU A 13 -5.18 10.50 -15.19
N LYS A 14 -4.95 9.30 -15.75
CA LYS A 14 -5.62 8.86 -16.98
C LYS A 14 -7.13 8.75 -16.81
N GLN A 15 -7.60 8.23 -15.68
CA GLN A 15 -9.03 8.14 -15.38
C GLN A 15 -9.65 9.53 -15.24
N PHE A 16 -8.97 10.45 -14.54
CA PHE A 16 -9.43 11.81 -14.37
C PHE A 16 -9.52 12.58 -15.71
N ILE A 17 -8.52 12.42 -16.59
CA ILE A 17 -8.57 13.02 -17.93
C ILE A 17 -9.78 12.49 -18.73
N ALA A 18 -10.03 11.17 -18.68
CA ALA A 18 -11.20 10.60 -19.35
C ALA A 18 -12.54 11.14 -18.80
N LEU A 19 -12.61 11.46 -17.51
CA LEU A 19 -13.77 12.13 -16.90
C LEU A 19 -13.91 13.57 -17.38
N CYS A 20 -12.81 14.32 -17.49
CA CYS A 20 -12.84 15.69 -18.05
C CYS A 20 -13.26 15.71 -19.52
N ASP A 21 -12.89 14.69 -20.31
CA ASP A 21 -13.33 14.54 -21.70
C ASP A 21 -14.83 14.25 -21.79
N ALA A 22 -15.36 13.43 -20.88
CA ALA A 22 -16.79 13.11 -20.82
C ALA A 22 -17.64 14.27 -20.29
N GLN A 23 -17.12 15.04 -19.33
CA GLN A 23 -17.82 16.15 -18.69
C GLN A 23 -16.89 17.37 -18.52
N PRO A 24 -16.79 18.24 -19.53
CA PRO A 24 -15.94 19.44 -19.50
C PRO A 24 -16.30 20.44 -18.40
N GLU A 25 -17.53 20.36 -17.87
CA GLU A 25 -18.02 21.21 -16.78
C GLU A 25 -17.29 20.97 -15.45
N LEU A 26 -16.71 19.78 -15.26
CA LEU A 26 -15.98 19.42 -14.06
C LEU A 26 -14.78 20.35 -13.82
N LEU A 27 -14.19 20.89 -14.89
CA LEU A 27 -13.07 21.85 -14.81
C LEU A 27 -13.48 23.20 -14.16
N HIS A 28 -14.78 23.48 -14.06
CA HIS A 28 -15.32 24.67 -13.39
C HIS A 28 -15.65 24.43 -11.91
N ALA A 29 -15.47 23.20 -11.40
CA ALA A 29 -15.67 22.89 -9.99
C ALA A 29 -14.66 23.67 -9.11
N PRO A 30 -15.08 24.18 -7.94
CA PRO A 30 -14.22 24.99 -7.07
C PRO A 30 -13.00 24.20 -6.55
N GLU A 31 -13.12 22.88 -6.38
CA GLU A 31 -12.03 21.99 -5.94
C GLU A 31 -10.89 21.89 -6.98
N LEU A 32 -11.19 22.17 -8.25
CA LEU A 32 -10.25 22.06 -9.37
C LEU A 32 -9.69 23.42 -9.81
N GLU A 33 -9.87 24.47 -9.00
CA GLU A 33 -9.36 25.82 -9.26
C GLU A 33 -7.85 25.82 -9.54
N PHE A 34 -7.06 25.14 -8.70
CA PHE A 34 -5.61 25.08 -8.84
C PHE A 34 -5.19 24.44 -10.17
N PHE A 35 -5.93 23.40 -10.60
CA PHE A 35 -5.69 22.68 -11.84
C PHE A 35 -6.08 23.53 -13.05
N ARG A 36 -7.21 24.25 -12.96
CA ARG A 36 -7.65 25.23 -13.96
C ARG A 36 -6.63 26.33 -14.17
N GLN A 37 -6.12 26.92 -13.08
CA GLN A 37 -5.09 27.96 -13.14
C GLN A 37 -3.77 27.43 -13.74
N TRP A 38 -3.40 26.18 -13.42
CA TRP A 38 -2.24 25.53 -14.00
C TRP A 38 -2.38 25.32 -15.53
N LEU A 39 -3.56 24.87 -16.00
CA LEU A 39 -3.86 24.73 -17.43
C LEU A 39 -3.79 26.08 -18.17
N LEU A 40 -4.31 27.14 -17.56
CA LEU A 40 -4.24 28.50 -18.13
C LEU A 40 -2.80 29.02 -18.22
N LYS A 41 -1.94 28.71 -17.23
CA LYS A 41 -0.50 29.02 -17.30
C LYS A 41 0.20 28.32 -18.47
N LEU A 42 -0.27 27.13 -18.86
CA LEU A 42 0.24 26.38 -20.01
C LEU A 42 -0.38 26.84 -21.35
N GLY A 43 -1.24 27.85 -21.34
CA GLY A 43 -1.89 28.38 -22.54
C GLY A 43 -3.06 27.54 -23.05
N ALA A 44 -3.60 26.62 -22.24
CA ALA A 44 -4.78 25.85 -22.62
C ALA A 44 -6.04 26.73 -22.65
N THR A 45 -6.91 26.50 -23.62
CA THR A 45 -8.22 27.19 -23.73
C THR A 45 -9.31 26.29 -23.15
N ILE A 46 -10.02 26.76 -22.13
CA ILE A 46 -11.03 25.98 -21.41
C ILE A 46 -12.42 26.40 -21.92
N PRO A 47 -13.30 25.44 -22.30
CA PRO A 47 -14.66 25.76 -22.72
C PRO A 47 -15.44 26.51 -21.61
N SER A 48 -16.12 27.59 -21.96
CA SER A 48 -16.96 28.37 -21.02
C SER A 48 -18.16 27.51 -20.57
N SER A 49 -18.41 27.47 -19.25
CA SER A 49 -19.63 26.85 -18.71
C SER A 49 -20.84 27.58 -19.28
N LYS A 50 -21.77 26.85 -19.90
CA LYS A 50 -23.02 27.44 -20.36
C LYS A 50 -23.83 27.82 -19.13
N SER A 51 -23.92 29.12 -18.87
CA SER A 51 -24.83 29.69 -17.88
C SER A 51 -26.28 29.46 -18.31
N HIS A 52 -27.04 28.65 -17.58
CA HIS A 52 -28.49 28.81 -17.53
C HIS A 52 -28.84 29.72 -16.35
N VAL A 53 -29.22 30.95 -16.68
CA VAL A 53 -29.86 31.92 -15.77
C VAL A 53 -31.37 31.90 -16.02
N HIS A 54 -32.12 32.12 -14.93
CA HIS A 54 -33.55 32.44 -14.76
C HIS A 54 -34.41 31.32 -14.19
N SER A 55 -35.37 31.55 -13.28
CA SER A 55 -35.69 32.56 -12.27
C SER A 55 -37.07 32.15 -11.71
N GLU A 56 -37.27 32.35 -10.41
CA GLU A 56 -38.52 32.50 -9.66
C GLU A 56 -39.92 32.29 -10.31
N SER A 57 -40.74 31.55 -9.55
CA SER A 57 -42.19 31.74 -9.30
C SER A 57 -43.23 31.18 -10.28
N THR A 58 -44.05 30.21 -9.83
CA THR A 58 -45.48 30.37 -9.45
C THR A 58 -46.34 29.10 -9.71
N LYS A 59 -47.04 28.64 -8.64
CA LYS A 59 -48.34 27.91 -8.53
C LYS A 59 -48.63 26.56 -9.22
N MET A 60 -48.99 25.61 -8.34
CA MET A 60 -50.19 24.73 -8.32
C MET A 60 -50.95 24.48 -9.62
N ASP A 61 -51.13 23.20 -9.98
CA ASP A 61 -52.44 22.55 -10.05
C ASP A 61 -52.32 21.01 -10.04
N VAL A 62 -53.40 20.38 -9.59
CA VAL A 62 -53.62 18.98 -9.22
C VAL A 62 -54.22 18.19 -10.42
N ASP A 63 -54.34 16.86 -10.24
CA ASP A 63 -55.06 15.85 -11.03
C ASP A 63 -54.23 15.08 -12.08
N ASP A 64 -54.38 13.78 -12.32
CA ASP A 64 -54.96 12.61 -11.62
C ASP A 64 -54.64 11.39 -12.52
N GLU A 65 -54.62 10.19 -11.94
CA GLU A 65 -54.89 8.86 -12.53
C GLU A 65 -53.98 8.17 -13.58
N GLU A 66 -53.38 7.09 -13.09
CA GLU A 66 -53.26 5.71 -13.62
C GLU A 66 -53.54 5.38 -15.11
N HIS A 67 -52.62 4.65 -15.77
CA HIS A 67 -52.67 3.18 -15.95
C HIS A 67 -51.79 2.63 -17.11
N VAL A 68 -51.13 1.49 -16.82
CA VAL A 68 -50.94 0.32 -17.70
C VAL A 68 -49.90 0.39 -18.85
N SER A 69 -48.77 -0.30 -18.69
CA SER A 69 -48.60 -1.68 -19.21
C SER A 69 -47.13 -2.07 -19.42
N SER A 70 -46.85 -3.29 -19.01
CA SER A 70 -45.69 -4.12 -19.26
C SER A 70 -45.15 -4.14 -20.70
N SER A 71 -43.82 -4.19 -20.82
CA SER A 71 -43.16 -5.14 -21.72
C SER A 71 -41.78 -5.53 -21.21
N LYS A 72 -41.69 -6.78 -20.74
CA LYS A 72 -40.45 -7.53 -20.56
C LYS A 72 -39.82 -7.79 -21.93
N HIS A 73 -38.55 -7.44 -22.10
CA HIS A 73 -37.69 -8.18 -23.00
C HIS A 73 -36.39 -8.55 -22.29
N HIS A 74 -36.17 -9.86 -22.16
CA HIS A 74 -34.94 -10.47 -21.71
C HIS A 74 -33.81 -10.06 -22.66
N GLN A 75 -32.80 -9.37 -22.14
CA GLN A 75 -31.44 -9.54 -22.61
C GLN A 75 -30.61 -10.06 -21.46
N GLU A 76 -30.30 -11.35 -21.56
CA GLU A 76 -29.32 -12.08 -20.79
C GLU A 76 -27.96 -11.42 -21.01
N SER A 77 -27.63 -10.48 -20.15
CA SER A 77 -26.29 -9.91 -20.03
C SER A 77 -25.69 -10.41 -18.72
N SER A 78 -24.47 -10.92 -18.84
CA SER A 78 -23.63 -11.44 -17.78
C SER A 78 -23.74 -10.58 -16.51
N LYS A 79 -24.35 -11.17 -15.49
CA LYS A 79 -24.41 -10.64 -14.13
C LYS A 79 -22.99 -10.62 -13.57
N VAL A 80 -22.25 -9.55 -13.86
CA VAL A 80 -21.20 -9.08 -12.96
C VAL A 80 -21.98 -8.55 -11.77
N ASP A 81 -21.96 -9.28 -10.66
CA ASP A 81 -22.41 -8.77 -9.36
C ASP A 81 -21.54 -7.55 -9.01
N SER A 82 -21.90 -6.39 -9.54
CA SER A 82 -21.58 -5.12 -8.91
C SER A 82 -22.50 -5.03 -7.69
N GLU A 83 -22.06 -5.62 -6.58
CA GLU A 83 -22.67 -5.31 -5.29
C GLU A 83 -22.72 -3.78 -5.18
N PRO A 84 -23.88 -3.17 -4.89
CA PRO A 84 -23.94 -1.73 -4.70
C PRO A 84 -23.00 -1.39 -3.55
N GLU A 85 -21.97 -0.61 -3.86
CA GLU A 85 -21.01 -0.09 -2.91
C GLU A 85 -21.79 0.62 -1.80
N SER A 86 -21.89 -0.02 -0.63
CA SER A 86 -22.68 0.51 0.49
C SER A 86 -22.05 1.82 0.93
N GLU A 87 -22.74 2.93 0.67
CA GLU A 87 -22.40 4.27 1.16
C GLU A 87 -22.35 4.22 2.70
N LEU A 88 -21.23 4.66 3.26
CA LEU A 88 -20.99 4.56 4.70
C LEU A 88 -21.62 5.76 5.39
N GLU A 89 -22.76 5.57 6.05
CA GLU A 89 -23.41 6.63 6.85
C GLU A 89 -22.65 6.87 8.17
N LEU A 90 -21.89 7.96 8.19
CA LEU A 90 -21.16 8.44 9.36
C LEU A 90 -21.86 9.67 9.94
N ASP A 91 -21.88 9.78 11.27
CA ASP A 91 -22.30 11.03 11.91
C ASP A 91 -21.18 12.07 11.74
N THR A 92 -21.44 13.09 10.93
CA THR A 92 -20.49 14.17 10.61
C THR A 92 -20.80 15.48 11.32
N THR A 93 -21.76 15.50 12.26
CA THR A 93 -22.25 16.74 12.89
C THR A 93 -21.15 17.58 13.58
N SER A 94 -20.08 16.93 14.05
CA SER A 94 -18.95 17.59 14.74
C SER A 94 -17.73 17.84 13.85
N VAL A 95 -17.82 17.54 12.55
CA VAL A 95 -16.70 17.67 11.60
C VAL A 95 -16.65 19.11 11.08
N ILE A 96 -15.45 19.67 11.07
CA ILE A 96 -15.14 20.97 10.50
C ILE A 96 -14.18 20.80 9.33
N GLU A 97 -14.15 21.79 8.45
CA GLU A 97 -13.11 21.88 7.44
C GLU A 97 -11.74 22.13 8.08
N GLY A 98 -10.69 21.59 7.47
CA GLY A 98 -9.33 21.80 7.94
C GLY A 98 -8.83 23.21 7.63
N ASP A 99 -7.97 23.74 8.50
CA ASP A 99 -7.28 25.00 8.23
C ASP A 99 -6.32 24.86 7.04
N ASN A 100 -6.39 25.82 6.14
CA ASN A 100 -5.56 25.92 4.93
C ASN A 100 -4.44 26.98 5.06
N ASP A 101 -4.08 27.33 6.30
CA ASP A 101 -2.99 28.26 6.57
C ASP A 101 -1.62 27.64 6.21
N PRO A 102 -0.62 28.47 5.85
CA PRO A 102 0.75 28.00 5.68
C PRO A 102 1.25 27.26 6.94
N PRO A 103 2.11 26.23 6.78
CA PRO A 103 2.71 25.54 7.92
C PRO A 103 3.40 26.52 8.88
N GLN A 104 3.08 26.41 10.17
CA GLN A 104 3.67 27.24 11.22
C GLN A 104 5.16 26.92 11.45
N SER A 105 5.91 27.88 12.00
CA SER A 105 7.31 27.69 12.38
C SER A 105 7.45 26.57 13.42
N MET A 106 8.37 25.62 13.18
CA MET A 106 8.64 24.48 14.08
C MET A 106 9.96 24.62 14.85
N GLY A 107 10.64 25.77 14.71
CA GLY A 107 12.02 25.96 15.16
C GLY A 107 13.04 25.17 14.32
N ASP A 108 14.31 25.44 14.55
CA ASP A 108 15.41 24.71 13.91
C ASP A 108 15.76 23.46 14.73
N PRO A 109 15.50 22.23 14.24
CA PRO A 109 15.73 21.02 15.02
C PRO A 109 17.21 20.79 15.39
N ASP A 110 18.13 21.39 14.64
CA ASP A 110 19.58 21.18 14.75
C ASP A 110 20.29 22.30 15.55
N ILE A 111 19.53 23.25 16.10
CA ILE A 111 20.09 24.34 16.91
C ILE A 111 20.72 23.80 18.20
N GLU A 112 21.93 24.26 18.50
CA GLU A 112 22.57 23.98 19.79
C GLU A 112 21.85 24.73 20.90
N ILE A 113 21.21 23.98 21.80
CA ILE A 113 20.43 24.55 22.90
C ILE A 113 21.38 24.91 24.05
N THR A 114 21.55 26.20 24.30
CA THR A 114 22.32 26.72 25.45
C THR A 114 21.44 26.86 26.70
N ASP A 115 22.05 26.91 27.88
CA ASP A 115 21.33 27.13 29.14
C ASP A 115 20.52 28.44 29.13
N ALA A 116 21.05 29.49 28.50
CA ALA A 116 20.35 30.77 28.35
C ALA A 116 19.12 30.64 27.45
N MET A 117 19.18 29.81 26.40
CA MET A 117 18.03 29.54 25.53
C MET A 117 16.97 28.70 26.24
N LEU A 118 17.38 27.71 27.06
CA LEU A 118 16.45 26.95 27.90
C LEU A 118 15.71 27.86 28.88
N GLU A 119 16.43 28.75 29.56
CA GLU A 119 15.82 29.71 30.50
C GLU A 119 14.84 30.63 29.78
N GLN A 120 15.22 31.18 28.61
CA GLN A 120 14.32 31.99 27.79
C GLN A 120 13.09 31.20 27.32
N ALA A 121 13.27 29.96 26.89
CA ALA A 121 12.16 29.09 26.48
C ALA A 121 11.19 28.84 27.65
N ASP A 122 11.70 28.62 28.86
CA ASP A 122 10.88 28.42 30.05
C ASP A 122 10.13 29.68 30.49
N VAL A 123 10.78 30.84 30.43
CA VAL A 123 10.10 32.14 30.66
C VAL A 123 8.97 32.32 29.65
N LYS A 124 9.25 32.12 28.36
CA LYS A 124 8.24 32.25 27.29
C LYS A 124 7.11 31.24 27.42
N ARG A 125 7.42 30.01 27.84
CA ARG A 125 6.42 28.97 28.16
C ARG A 125 5.51 29.40 29.30
N GLY A 126 6.06 30.01 30.35
CA GLY A 126 5.30 30.56 31.47
C GLY A 126 4.34 31.67 31.04
N GLU A 127 4.85 32.65 30.29
CA GLU A 127 4.05 33.74 29.70
C GLU A 127 2.92 33.19 28.80
N ALA A 128 3.25 32.24 27.92
CA ALA A 128 2.30 31.60 27.02
C ALA A 128 1.20 30.85 27.79
N GLN A 129 1.55 30.17 28.87
CA GLN A 129 0.59 29.44 29.71
C GLN A 129 -0.36 30.40 30.45
N ALA A 130 0.11 31.59 30.85
CA ALA A 130 -0.75 32.63 31.41
C ALA A 130 -1.78 33.11 30.36
N LYS A 131 -1.31 33.44 29.14
CA LYS A 131 -2.18 33.84 28.01
C LYS A 131 -3.18 32.77 27.60
N LEU A 132 -2.77 31.51 27.63
CA LEU A 132 -3.66 30.37 27.40
C LEU A 132 -4.79 30.30 28.44
N SER A 133 -4.49 30.61 29.71
CA SER A 133 -5.45 30.59 30.81
C SER A 133 -6.41 31.79 30.75
N GLU A 134 -5.95 32.92 30.22
CA GLU A 134 -6.76 34.12 29.92
C GLU A 134 -7.68 33.93 28.70
N GLY A 135 -7.46 32.89 27.88
CA GLY A 135 -8.17 32.67 26.62
C GLY A 135 -7.63 33.46 25.43
N ALA A 136 -6.50 34.15 25.58
CA ALA A 136 -5.81 34.87 24.51
C ALA A 136 -4.96 33.90 23.67
N PHE A 137 -5.61 33.09 22.84
CA PHE A 137 -4.98 31.95 22.15
C PHE A 137 -3.96 32.36 21.09
N GLU A 138 -4.20 33.42 20.31
CA GLU A 138 -3.22 33.91 19.32
C GLU A 138 -1.94 34.44 20.00
N GLU A 139 -2.08 35.19 21.09
CA GLU A 139 -0.94 35.66 21.89
C GLU A 139 -0.15 34.49 22.47
N ALA A 140 -0.85 33.49 23.03
CA ALA A 140 -0.23 32.27 23.53
C ALA A 140 0.52 31.51 22.43
N ILE A 141 -0.01 31.43 21.21
CA ILE A 141 0.67 30.80 20.06
C ILE A 141 1.96 31.53 19.71
N SER A 142 1.93 32.87 19.69
CA SER A 142 3.13 33.67 19.42
C SER A 142 4.22 33.42 20.47
N LEU A 143 3.85 33.41 21.75
CA LEU A 143 4.78 33.14 22.85
C LEU A 143 5.30 31.69 22.85
N PHE A 144 4.44 30.70 22.58
CA PHE A 144 4.89 29.32 22.40
C PHE A 144 5.80 29.16 21.18
N THR A 145 5.59 29.92 20.10
CA THR A 145 6.46 29.89 18.93
C THR A 145 7.85 30.43 19.28
N GLN A 146 7.94 31.54 20.02
CA GLN A 146 9.21 32.03 20.55
C GLN A 146 9.88 31.03 21.50
N ALA A 147 9.11 30.33 22.33
CA ALA A 147 9.64 29.28 23.20
C ALA A 147 10.21 28.10 22.38
N ILE A 148 9.53 27.71 21.30
CA ILE A 148 9.96 26.64 20.38
C ILE A 148 11.21 27.04 19.60
N GLU A 149 11.32 28.30 19.18
CA GLU A 149 12.53 28.80 18.51
C GLU A 149 13.77 28.73 19.41
N ASN A 150 13.59 28.89 20.74
CA ASN A 150 14.64 28.74 21.73
C ASN A 150 14.87 27.28 22.18
N ASN A 151 13.84 26.43 22.17
CA ASN A 151 13.93 25.02 22.53
C ASN A 151 13.01 24.15 21.65
N PRO A 152 13.44 23.84 20.41
CA PRO A 152 12.61 23.09 19.46
C PRO A 152 12.50 21.59 19.79
N GLN A 153 13.34 21.10 20.71
CA GLN A 153 13.39 19.71 21.16
C GLN A 153 12.44 19.41 22.34
N SER A 154 11.69 20.41 22.83
CA SER A 154 10.70 20.22 23.89
C SER A 154 9.34 19.77 23.36
N ALA A 155 9.02 18.48 23.56
CA ALA A 155 7.71 17.91 23.19
C ALA A 155 6.52 18.64 23.84
N ILE A 156 6.70 19.18 25.05
CA ILE A 156 5.64 19.85 25.80
C ILE A 156 5.27 21.18 25.14
N LEU A 157 6.23 21.93 24.60
CA LEU A 157 5.96 23.21 23.93
C LEU A 157 5.08 23.01 22.70
N HIS A 158 5.42 22.04 21.86
CA HIS A 158 4.62 21.67 20.69
C HIS A 158 3.21 21.22 21.10
N ALA A 159 3.08 20.33 22.10
CA ALA A 159 1.77 19.86 22.57
C ALA A 159 0.90 20.99 23.16
N LYS A 160 1.50 21.98 23.84
CA LYS A 160 0.78 23.14 24.39
C LYS A 160 0.38 24.13 23.31
N ARG A 161 1.21 24.35 22.29
CA ARG A 161 0.81 25.17 21.13
C ARG A 161 -0.31 24.50 20.33
N ALA A 162 -0.28 23.17 20.18
CA ALA A 162 -1.38 22.39 19.60
C ALA A 162 -2.70 22.59 20.36
N GLN A 163 -2.66 22.69 21.69
CA GLN A 163 -3.84 23.02 22.51
C GLN A 163 -4.48 24.36 22.09
N CYS A 164 -3.65 25.39 21.87
CA CYS A 164 -4.14 26.68 21.40
C CYS A 164 -4.78 26.57 20.01
N TYR A 165 -4.15 25.85 19.08
CA TYR A 165 -4.70 25.63 17.74
C TYR A 165 -6.05 24.89 17.78
N ILE A 166 -6.22 23.90 18.66
CA ILE A 166 -7.52 23.25 18.88
C ILE A 166 -8.58 24.26 19.34
N LYS A 167 -8.23 25.18 20.24
CA LYS A 167 -9.15 26.21 20.73
C LYS A 167 -9.54 27.22 19.65
N LEU A 168 -8.65 27.46 18.69
CA LEU A 168 -8.89 28.29 17.49
C LEU A 168 -9.50 27.54 16.31
N GLN A 169 -9.90 26.27 16.48
CA GLN A 169 -10.44 25.43 15.41
C GLN A 169 -9.48 25.28 14.20
N LYS A 170 -8.17 25.18 14.46
CA LYS A 170 -7.12 24.91 13.46
C LYS A 170 -6.53 23.49 13.61
N PRO A 171 -7.28 22.45 13.24
CA PRO A 171 -6.88 21.06 13.48
C PRO A 171 -5.64 20.60 12.70
N ASN A 172 -5.39 21.07 11.47
CA ASN A 172 -4.21 20.72 10.69
C ASN A 172 -2.94 21.27 11.33
N ALA A 173 -2.95 22.55 11.74
CA ALA A 173 -1.86 23.14 12.51
C ALA A 173 -1.60 22.35 13.82
N ALA A 174 -2.66 22.01 14.57
CA ALA A 174 -2.54 21.20 15.78
C ALA A 174 -1.93 19.81 15.51
N ILE A 175 -2.29 19.14 14.41
CA ILE A 175 -1.73 17.83 14.03
C ILE A 175 -0.23 17.92 13.76
N ARG A 176 0.25 18.97 13.07
CA ARG A 176 1.68 19.16 12.81
C ARG A 176 2.47 19.28 14.10
N ASP A 177 2.00 20.09 15.05
CA ASP A 177 2.62 20.24 16.37
C ASP A 177 2.58 18.93 17.17
N CYS A 178 1.44 18.25 17.21
CA CYS A 178 1.35 16.97 17.91
C CYS A 178 2.24 15.90 17.30
N ASN A 179 2.37 15.84 15.98
CA ASN A 179 3.29 14.90 15.33
C ASN A 179 4.73 15.18 15.74
N ARG A 180 5.16 16.46 15.75
CA ARG A 180 6.48 16.82 16.24
C ARG A 180 6.68 16.48 17.71
N ALA A 181 5.68 16.72 18.55
CA ALA A 181 5.71 16.34 19.97
C ALA A 181 5.87 14.82 20.16
N LEU A 182 5.24 14.01 19.30
CA LEU A 182 5.30 12.54 19.34
C LEU A 182 6.58 11.96 18.74
N GLU A 183 7.20 12.66 17.78
CA GLU A 183 8.57 12.34 17.33
C GLU A 183 9.59 12.52 18.46
N LEU A 184 9.42 13.58 19.26
CA LEU A 184 10.28 13.88 20.40
C LEU A 184 9.99 13.00 21.62
N ASN A 185 8.71 12.71 21.87
CA ASN A 185 8.26 11.82 22.94
C ASN A 185 7.00 11.04 22.50
N GLU A 186 7.21 9.79 22.09
CA GLU A 186 6.17 8.92 21.54
C GLU A 186 5.00 8.61 22.51
N ASN A 187 5.24 8.77 23.82
CA ASN A 187 4.29 8.51 24.89
C ASN A 187 3.76 9.81 25.51
N SER A 188 3.94 10.95 24.84
CA SER A 188 3.36 12.22 25.29
C SER A 188 1.83 12.15 25.26
N GLN A 189 1.24 11.93 26.45
CA GLN A 189 -0.22 11.85 26.61
C GLN A 189 -0.92 13.11 26.09
N GLN A 190 -0.33 14.29 26.35
CA GLN A 190 -0.90 15.56 25.91
C GLN A 190 -0.95 15.69 24.38
N ALA A 191 0.09 15.22 23.70
CA ALA A 191 0.14 15.24 22.24
C ALA A 191 -0.87 14.26 21.63
N LEU A 192 -1.01 13.05 22.20
CA LEU A 192 -2.04 12.08 21.79
C LEU A 192 -3.45 12.64 22.01
N LYS A 193 -3.72 13.25 23.18
CA LYS A 193 -5.01 13.89 23.50
C LYS A 193 -5.39 14.94 22.45
N TRP A 194 -4.48 15.86 22.12
CA TRP A 194 -4.78 16.93 21.17
C TRP A 194 -4.79 16.47 19.72
N ARG A 195 -3.94 15.51 19.33
CA ARG A 195 -3.98 14.94 17.97
C ARG A 195 -5.26 14.14 17.74
N GLY A 196 -5.70 13.37 18.72
CA GLY A 196 -6.97 12.65 18.68
C GLY A 196 -8.14 13.61 18.52
N LYS A 197 -8.12 14.74 19.24
CA LYS A 197 -9.14 15.79 19.12
C LYS A 197 -9.12 16.50 17.76
N ALA A 198 -7.95 16.83 17.23
CA ALA A 198 -7.83 17.40 15.88
C ALA A 198 -8.37 16.44 14.82
N ASN A 199 -8.01 15.16 14.91
CA ASN A 199 -8.50 14.13 13.98
C ASN A 199 -10.02 13.96 14.08
N ARG A 200 -10.60 14.00 15.29
CA ARG A 200 -12.06 14.00 15.48
C ARG A 200 -12.70 15.20 14.77
N MET A 201 -12.12 16.39 14.90
CA MET A 201 -12.59 17.61 14.25
C MET A 201 -12.55 17.50 12.72
N LEU A 202 -11.60 16.77 12.15
CA LEU A 202 -11.50 16.52 10.71
C LEU A 202 -12.31 15.31 10.20
N GLY A 203 -12.99 14.58 11.08
CA GLY A 203 -13.67 13.33 10.71
C GLY A 203 -12.74 12.14 10.47
N ASN A 204 -11.47 12.22 10.89
CA ASN A 204 -10.51 11.13 10.85
C ASN A 204 -10.74 10.16 12.02
N TRP A 205 -11.91 9.51 12.05
CA TRP A 205 -12.41 8.75 13.20
C TRP A 205 -11.47 7.64 13.69
N GLU A 206 -10.90 6.85 12.78
CA GLU A 206 -9.97 5.77 13.14
C GLU A 206 -8.69 6.29 13.79
N ALA A 207 -8.13 7.39 13.26
CA ALA A 207 -6.92 7.99 13.81
C ALA A 207 -7.20 8.61 15.18
N ALA A 208 -8.34 9.31 15.31
CA ALA A 208 -8.80 9.87 16.58
C ALA A 208 -8.97 8.79 17.66
N TYR A 209 -9.65 7.69 17.32
CA TYR A 209 -9.88 6.59 18.25
C TYR A 209 -8.57 5.96 18.72
N LYS A 210 -7.63 5.68 17.80
CA LYS A 210 -6.31 5.13 18.14
C LYS A 210 -5.53 6.04 19.10
N ASP A 211 -5.52 7.34 18.83
CA ASP A 211 -4.83 8.32 19.68
C ASP A 211 -5.45 8.40 21.08
N PHE A 212 -6.78 8.44 21.18
CA PHE A 212 -7.46 8.45 22.48
C PHE A 212 -7.23 7.15 23.26
N CYS A 213 -7.31 5.98 22.62
CA CYS A 213 -6.99 4.71 23.28
C CYS A 213 -5.55 4.71 23.79
N LYS A 214 -4.57 5.17 23.00
CA LYS A 214 -3.17 5.24 23.45
C LYS A 214 -2.99 6.24 24.59
N ALA A 215 -3.66 7.39 24.55
CA ALA A 215 -3.62 8.38 25.62
C ALA A 215 -4.18 7.84 26.96
N GLN A 216 -5.22 7.01 26.91
CA GLN A 216 -5.84 6.39 28.11
C GLN A 216 -4.97 5.31 28.75
N LEU A 217 -4.04 4.70 28.01
CA LEU A 217 -3.13 3.69 28.57
C LEU A 217 -2.10 4.30 29.51
N SER A 218 -1.72 5.57 29.30
CA SER A 218 -0.72 6.25 30.12
C SER A 218 -1.32 6.80 31.40
N ASP A 219 -2.36 7.63 31.26
CA ASP A 219 -3.03 8.28 32.39
C ASP A 219 -4.53 8.41 32.09
N PHE A 220 -5.35 8.36 33.14
CA PHE A 220 -6.79 8.56 33.00
C PHE A 220 -7.11 10.05 32.86
N ASP A 221 -7.84 10.40 31.81
CA ASP A 221 -8.35 11.75 31.54
C ASP A 221 -9.82 11.64 31.11
N GLU A 222 -10.71 12.32 31.85
CA GLU A 222 -12.15 12.22 31.66
C GLU A 222 -12.58 12.74 30.28
N ASP A 223 -11.98 13.85 29.80
CA ASP A 223 -12.27 14.39 28.48
C ASP A 223 -11.92 13.38 27.38
N VAL A 224 -10.75 12.74 27.52
CA VAL A 224 -10.28 11.73 26.56
C VAL A 224 -11.24 10.55 26.53
N GLN A 225 -11.75 10.12 27.69
CA GLN A 225 -12.72 9.03 27.74
C GLN A 225 -14.04 9.38 27.03
N ILE A 226 -14.53 10.60 27.21
CA ILE A 226 -15.74 11.07 26.54
C ILE A 226 -15.51 11.10 25.02
N TRP A 227 -14.44 11.75 24.56
CA TRP A 227 -14.14 11.84 23.13
C TRP A 227 -13.84 10.48 22.50
N CYS A 228 -13.21 9.56 23.23
CA CYS A 228 -12.98 8.18 22.78
C CYS A 228 -14.30 7.47 22.45
N LYS A 229 -15.30 7.56 23.33
CA LYS A 229 -16.63 6.96 23.12
C LYS A 229 -17.37 7.59 21.93
N GLU A 230 -17.25 8.91 21.76
CA GLU A 230 -17.88 9.61 20.63
C GLU A 230 -17.34 9.13 19.28
N VAL A 231 -16.02 8.94 19.17
CA VAL A 231 -15.40 8.52 17.90
C VAL A 231 -15.47 7.01 17.66
N GLU A 232 -15.70 6.20 18.69
CA GLU A 232 -15.66 4.73 18.63
C GLU A 232 -16.65 4.16 17.60
N ALA A 233 -17.90 4.65 17.58
CA ALA A 233 -18.92 4.13 16.68
C ALA A 233 -18.55 4.38 15.20
N ASN A 234 -18.15 5.60 14.87
CA ASN A 234 -17.70 5.94 13.53
C ASN A 234 -16.41 5.21 13.17
N ALA A 235 -15.44 5.10 14.10
CA ALA A 235 -14.19 4.39 13.86
C ALA A 235 -14.43 2.89 13.54
N LYS A 236 -15.35 2.23 14.25
CA LYS A 236 -15.73 0.83 13.98
C LYS A 236 -16.36 0.70 12.59
N LYS A 237 -17.33 1.55 12.25
CA LYS A 237 -17.96 1.56 10.92
C LYS A 237 -16.93 1.72 9.79
N VAL A 238 -16.01 2.67 9.92
CA VAL A 238 -14.93 2.90 8.94
C VAL A 238 -14.01 1.68 8.85
N THR A 239 -13.62 1.11 9.99
CA THR A 239 -12.71 -0.06 10.02
C THR A 239 -13.35 -1.29 9.37
N GLU A 240 -14.63 -1.55 9.67
CA GLU A 240 -15.39 -2.67 9.10
C GLU A 240 -15.61 -2.51 7.60
N HIS A 241 -15.91 -1.29 7.16
CA HIS A 241 -16.01 -0.94 5.74
C HIS A 241 -14.68 -1.19 5.02
N LYS A 242 -13.56 -0.65 5.52
CA LYS A 242 -12.23 -0.90 4.94
C LYS A 242 -11.90 -2.39 4.84
N ARG A 243 -12.15 -3.17 5.90
CA ARG A 243 -11.97 -4.64 5.91
C ARG A 243 -12.88 -5.37 4.92
N LYS A 244 -14.11 -4.88 4.70
CA LYS A 244 -15.01 -5.44 3.68
C LYS A 244 -14.45 -5.18 2.28
N TYR A 245 -14.02 -3.95 1.99
CA TYR A 245 -13.46 -3.58 0.69
C TYR A 245 -12.12 -4.28 0.39
N GLU A 246 -11.26 -4.43 1.39
CA GLU A 246 -10.01 -5.18 1.26
C GLU A 246 -10.26 -6.64 0.90
N ARG A 247 -11.15 -7.33 1.63
CA ARG A 247 -11.56 -8.71 1.30
C ARG A 247 -12.17 -8.83 -0.09
N LEU A 248 -12.97 -7.85 -0.50
CA LEU A 248 -13.57 -7.83 -1.83
C LEU A 248 -12.50 -7.67 -2.92
N ARG A 249 -11.52 -6.79 -2.70
CA ARG A 249 -10.38 -6.58 -3.60
C ARG A 249 -9.54 -7.85 -3.73
N GLU A 250 -9.16 -8.46 -2.61
CA GLU A 250 -8.40 -9.72 -2.60
C GLU A 250 -9.15 -10.85 -3.32
N ARG A 251 -10.46 -10.97 -3.11
CA ARG A 251 -11.29 -11.95 -3.82
C ARG A 251 -11.29 -11.70 -5.33
N LYS A 252 -11.49 -10.45 -5.76
CA LYS A 252 -11.45 -10.07 -7.19
C LYS A 252 -10.09 -10.37 -7.81
N GLU A 253 -9.00 -10.06 -7.12
CA GLU A 253 -7.62 -10.34 -7.56
C GLU A 253 -7.35 -11.85 -7.62
N ALA A 254 -7.83 -12.63 -6.64
CA ALA A 254 -7.71 -14.08 -6.62
C ALA A 254 -8.50 -14.75 -7.76
N ASP A 255 -9.73 -14.32 -8.00
CA ASP A 255 -10.56 -14.86 -9.09
C ASP A 255 -9.98 -14.48 -10.46
N ALA A 256 -9.47 -13.25 -10.64
CA ALA A 256 -8.75 -12.85 -11.84
C ALA A 256 -7.47 -13.67 -12.05
N LYS A 257 -6.73 -13.98 -10.97
CA LYS A 257 -5.54 -14.84 -11.03
C LYS A 257 -5.90 -16.27 -11.40
N ARG A 258 -6.94 -16.85 -10.80
CA ARG A 258 -7.47 -18.19 -11.13
C ARG A 258 -7.87 -18.28 -12.60
N GLU A 259 -8.56 -17.27 -13.10
CA GLU A 259 -8.98 -17.21 -14.50
C GLU A 259 -7.80 -17.15 -15.47
N ARG A 260 -6.76 -16.36 -15.15
CA ARG A 260 -5.52 -16.30 -15.94
C ARG A 260 -4.80 -17.65 -15.96
N ILE A 261 -4.71 -18.32 -14.82
CA ILE A 261 -4.10 -19.65 -14.72
C ILE A 261 -4.89 -20.65 -15.56
N ARG A 262 -6.23 -20.66 -15.47
CA ARG A 262 -7.08 -21.54 -16.27
C ARG A 262 -6.87 -21.33 -17.77
N LYS A 263 -6.92 -20.09 -18.25
CA LYS A 263 -6.67 -19.76 -19.66
C LYS A 263 -5.27 -20.17 -20.13
N ALA A 264 -4.26 -19.98 -19.30
CA ALA A 264 -2.90 -20.41 -19.61
C ALA A 264 -2.78 -21.93 -19.70
N GLN A 265 -3.43 -22.67 -18.80
CA GLN A 265 -3.47 -24.13 -18.83
C GLN A 265 -4.21 -24.66 -20.06
N GLU A 266 -5.36 -24.07 -20.40
CA GLU A 266 -6.13 -24.41 -21.61
C GLU A 266 -5.33 -24.12 -22.89
N ALA A 267 -4.67 -22.97 -22.98
CA ALA A 267 -3.81 -22.62 -24.11
C ALA A 267 -2.61 -23.57 -24.24
N TYR A 268 -1.99 -23.94 -23.12
CA TYR A 268 -0.89 -24.91 -23.10
C TYR A 268 -1.36 -26.30 -23.55
N ALA A 269 -2.50 -26.79 -23.04
CA ALA A 269 -3.07 -28.07 -23.44
C ALA A 269 -3.44 -28.10 -24.94
N LYS A 270 -4.01 -27.01 -25.46
CA LYS A 270 -4.34 -26.87 -26.89
C LYS A 270 -3.08 -26.90 -27.75
N ALA A 271 -2.03 -26.16 -27.37
CA ALA A 271 -0.76 -26.14 -28.09
C ALA A 271 -0.11 -27.53 -28.13
N GLN A 272 -0.17 -28.28 -27.02
CA GLN A 272 0.31 -29.67 -26.97
C GLN A 272 -0.49 -30.61 -27.87
N HIS A 273 -1.83 -30.47 -27.91
CA HIS A 273 -2.67 -31.26 -28.81
C HIS A 273 -2.34 -31.00 -30.29
N GLU A 274 -2.25 -29.72 -30.68
CA GLU A 274 -1.91 -29.32 -32.05
C GLU A 274 -0.50 -29.81 -32.45
N GLU A 275 0.48 -29.76 -31.55
CA GLU A 275 1.83 -30.28 -31.80
C GLU A 275 1.82 -31.81 -32.00
N ASN A 276 1.06 -32.54 -31.18
CA ASN A 276 0.93 -33.99 -31.31
C ASN A 276 0.23 -34.40 -32.62
N GLU A 277 -0.82 -33.68 -33.03
CA GLU A 277 -1.48 -33.91 -34.31
C GLU A 277 -0.55 -33.63 -35.50
N ARG A 278 0.22 -32.54 -35.46
CA ARG A 278 1.24 -32.24 -36.49
C ARG A 278 2.26 -33.37 -36.59
N ARG A 279 2.78 -33.86 -35.47
CA ARG A 279 3.72 -35.00 -35.43
C ARG A 279 3.10 -36.28 -35.98
N ALA A 280 1.84 -36.57 -35.68
CA ALA A 280 1.14 -37.72 -36.21
C ALA A 280 0.94 -37.64 -37.74
N HIS A 281 0.60 -36.46 -38.25
CA HIS A 281 0.49 -36.23 -39.70
C HIS A 281 1.84 -36.33 -40.42
N GLU A 282 2.93 -35.83 -39.84
CA GLU A 282 4.29 -36.00 -40.37
C GLU A 282 4.69 -37.48 -40.42
N GLN A 283 4.41 -38.26 -39.37
CA GLN A 283 4.67 -39.70 -39.34
C GLN A 283 3.85 -40.50 -40.38
N HIS A 284 2.59 -40.10 -40.64
CA HIS A 284 1.77 -40.73 -41.68
C HIS A 284 2.19 -40.35 -43.12
N SER A 285 2.79 -39.18 -43.32
CA SER A 285 3.31 -38.77 -44.64
C SER A 285 4.56 -39.53 -45.08
N HIS A 286 5.29 -40.15 -44.14
CA HIS A 286 6.47 -40.98 -44.42
C HIS A 286 6.17 -42.46 -44.70
N SER A 287 4.89 -42.86 -44.77
CA SER A 287 4.48 -44.25 -45.06
C SER A 287 4.09 -44.50 -46.54
N ALA A 288 4.12 -43.48 -47.40
CA ALA A 288 3.82 -43.59 -48.83
C ALA A 288 5.03 -43.20 -49.71
N GLY A 289 6.15 -43.92 -49.55
CA GLY A 289 7.34 -43.76 -50.39
C GLY A 289 8.39 -44.81 -50.03
N GLY A 290 8.66 -45.73 -50.96
CA GLY A 290 9.31 -47.02 -50.70
C GLY A 290 10.78 -47.01 -50.24
N HIS A 291 11.12 -48.11 -49.56
CA HIS A 291 12.39 -48.85 -49.54
C HIS A 291 13.69 -48.13 -49.06
N GLN A 292 14.06 -48.47 -47.81
CA GLN A 292 15.37 -48.89 -47.30
C GLN A 292 16.65 -48.12 -47.74
N PHE A 293 17.32 -47.45 -46.78
CA PHE A 293 18.73 -47.73 -46.40
C PHE A 293 19.08 -47.02 -45.06
N PRO A 294 19.93 -47.62 -44.19
CA PRO A 294 20.23 -47.10 -42.86
C PRO A 294 21.52 -46.27 -42.85
N GLY A 295 21.49 -45.09 -42.24
CA GLY A 295 22.69 -44.34 -41.86
C GLY A 295 22.73 -42.90 -42.38
N ALA A 296 23.17 -42.01 -41.49
CA ALA A 296 23.55 -40.61 -41.67
C ALA A 296 22.42 -39.58 -41.90
N GLY A 297 22.36 -38.58 -41.01
CA GLY A 297 21.64 -37.34 -41.28
C GLY A 297 20.85 -36.75 -40.12
N MET A 298 21.42 -36.68 -38.91
CA MET A 298 20.83 -35.89 -37.81
C MET A 298 21.08 -34.40 -38.09
N GLY A 299 20.22 -33.80 -38.90
CA GLY A 299 20.24 -32.38 -39.24
C GLY A 299 18.82 -31.85 -39.28
N GLY A 300 18.45 -31.08 -38.26
CA GLY A 300 17.15 -30.38 -38.25
C GLY A 300 16.51 -30.26 -36.87
N MET A 301 17.21 -29.70 -35.88
CA MET A 301 16.58 -29.19 -34.65
C MET A 301 16.93 -27.72 -34.49
N GLY A 302 16.44 -26.89 -35.41
CA GLY A 302 16.46 -25.44 -35.30
C GLY A 302 15.05 -24.94 -35.02
N GLY A 303 14.78 -24.55 -33.77
CA GLY A 303 13.52 -23.88 -33.44
C GLY A 303 12.84 -24.30 -32.13
N ARG A 304 13.57 -24.44 -31.02
CA ARG A 304 12.98 -24.26 -29.68
C ARG A 304 13.50 -22.95 -29.11
N GLY A 305 12.65 -21.94 -29.18
CA GLY A 305 12.84 -20.68 -28.48
C GLY A 305 12.87 -20.95 -26.97
N ASP A 306 14.04 -20.70 -26.41
CA ASP A 306 14.28 -20.05 -25.12
C ASP A 306 13.17 -20.15 -24.08
N LEU A 307 13.16 -21.28 -23.35
CA LEU A 307 12.54 -21.37 -22.03
C LEU A 307 13.69 -21.61 -21.04
N GLY A 308 14.28 -20.49 -20.60
CA GLY A 308 15.07 -20.32 -19.40
C GLY A 308 15.99 -21.48 -19.01
N GLY A 309 17.22 -21.47 -19.52
CA GLY A 309 18.40 -22.14 -18.92
C GLY A 309 18.39 -23.67 -18.79
N LEU A 310 17.25 -24.35 -18.94
CA LEU A 310 17.12 -25.80 -18.74
C LEU A 310 17.57 -26.61 -19.98
N GLY A 311 17.48 -26.02 -21.17
CA GLY A 311 17.85 -26.67 -22.43
C GLY A 311 19.35 -26.91 -22.60
N ALA A 312 20.20 -26.08 -21.97
CA ALA A 312 21.65 -26.24 -22.00
C ALA A 312 22.13 -27.34 -21.03
N VAL A 313 21.35 -27.63 -19.99
CA VAL A 313 21.63 -28.67 -18.98
C VAL A 313 21.27 -30.06 -19.53
N MET A 314 20.22 -30.15 -20.34
CA MET A 314 19.72 -31.44 -20.87
C MET A 314 20.54 -31.99 -22.06
N ASN A 315 21.43 -31.17 -22.64
CA ASN A 315 22.34 -31.57 -23.72
C ASN A 315 23.78 -31.83 -23.23
N ASP A 316 24.01 -31.82 -21.91
CA ASP A 316 25.32 -32.15 -21.34
C ASP A 316 25.44 -33.68 -21.17
N PRO A 317 26.39 -34.33 -21.87
CA PRO A 317 26.53 -35.80 -21.85
C PRO A 317 26.80 -36.36 -20.44
N GLU A 318 27.44 -35.60 -19.54
CA GLU A 318 27.69 -36.05 -18.17
C GLU A 318 26.44 -35.92 -17.27
N ILE A 319 25.57 -34.96 -17.54
CA ILE A 319 24.31 -34.79 -16.80
C ILE A 319 23.30 -35.85 -17.24
N LEU A 320 23.30 -36.20 -18.53
CA LEU A 320 22.50 -37.30 -19.06
C LEU A 320 22.93 -38.66 -18.50
N GLU A 321 24.23 -38.92 -18.38
CA GLU A 321 24.75 -40.13 -17.74
C GLU A 321 24.39 -40.18 -16.24
N ALA A 322 24.49 -39.04 -15.55
CA ALA A 322 24.12 -38.96 -14.14
C ALA A 322 22.61 -39.09 -13.89
N LEU A 323 21.77 -38.68 -14.84
CA LEU A 323 20.31 -38.87 -14.81
C LEU A 323 19.90 -40.33 -15.09
N GLN A 324 20.82 -41.17 -15.57
CA GLN A 324 20.59 -42.61 -15.73
C GLN A 324 20.87 -43.39 -14.43
N ASP A 325 21.47 -42.75 -13.42
CA ASP A 325 21.67 -43.36 -12.11
C ASP A 325 20.33 -43.42 -11.33
N PRO A 326 19.87 -44.61 -10.92
CA PRO A 326 18.57 -44.78 -10.26
C PRO A 326 18.46 -43.99 -8.93
N ASP A 327 19.56 -43.75 -8.23
CA ASP A 327 19.56 -42.97 -6.99
C ASP A 327 19.30 -41.48 -7.26
N VAL A 328 19.81 -40.96 -8.38
CA VAL A 328 19.66 -39.57 -8.81
C VAL A 328 18.25 -39.32 -9.33
N GLN A 329 17.68 -40.28 -10.08
CA GLN A 329 16.29 -40.20 -10.55
C GLN A 329 15.30 -40.15 -9.38
N LYS A 330 15.51 -41.00 -8.38
CA LYS A 330 14.66 -41.03 -7.18
C LYS A 330 14.74 -39.72 -6.40
N ALA A 331 15.95 -39.20 -6.19
CA ALA A 331 16.16 -37.92 -5.54
C ALA A 331 15.49 -36.77 -6.32
N PHE A 332 15.61 -36.74 -7.65
CA PHE A 332 14.99 -35.71 -8.48
C PHE A 332 13.46 -35.79 -8.48
N ALA A 333 12.88 -36.99 -8.54
CA ALA A 333 11.43 -37.19 -8.47
C ALA A 333 10.84 -36.78 -7.10
N GLU A 334 11.55 -37.08 -6.01
CA GLU A 334 11.15 -36.70 -4.66
C GLU A 334 11.25 -35.19 -4.42
N VAL A 335 12.29 -34.52 -4.95
CA VAL A 335 12.43 -33.06 -4.88
C VAL A 335 11.41 -32.36 -5.80
N SER A 336 11.13 -32.93 -6.97
CA SER A 336 10.13 -32.38 -7.89
C SER A 336 8.71 -32.47 -7.35
N SER A 337 8.42 -33.44 -6.49
CA SER A 337 7.11 -33.58 -5.83
C SER A 337 7.04 -32.85 -4.50
N ASP A 338 8.18 -32.65 -3.80
CA ASP A 338 8.28 -31.90 -2.56
C ASP A 338 9.62 -31.14 -2.45
N PRO A 339 9.63 -29.82 -2.71
CA PRO A 339 10.84 -28.99 -2.67
C PRO A 339 11.56 -28.98 -1.30
N SER A 340 10.86 -29.33 -0.22
CA SER A 340 11.39 -29.34 1.15
C SER A 340 12.40 -30.48 1.38
N LYS A 341 12.39 -31.51 0.53
CA LYS A 341 13.27 -32.69 0.63
C LYS A 341 14.64 -32.51 -0.04
N LEU A 342 14.90 -31.35 -0.65
CA LEU A 342 16.16 -31.05 -1.31
C LEU A 342 17.38 -31.20 -0.37
N ALA A 343 17.25 -30.72 0.87
CA ALA A 343 18.34 -30.77 1.86
C ALA A 343 18.72 -32.21 2.26
N ALA A 344 17.76 -33.15 2.23
CA ALA A 344 18.02 -34.55 2.56
C ALA A 344 18.89 -35.24 1.49
N HIS A 345 18.63 -34.93 0.21
CA HIS A 345 19.34 -35.52 -0.93
C HIS A 345 20.66 -34.82 -1.26
N GLN A 346 20.91 -33.64 -0.68
CA GLN A 346 22.18 -32.92 -0.79
C GLN A 346 23.36 -33.66 -0.13
N SER A 347 23.07 -34.57 0.81
CA SER A 347 24.05 -35.41 1.49
C SER A 347 24.58 -36.55 0.61
N ASN A 348 23.87 -36.92 -0.46
CA ASN A 348 24.31 -37.95 -1.39
C ASN A 348 25.46 -37.41 -2.26
N PRO A 349 26.67 -38.00 -2.19
CA PRO A 349 27.83 -37.47 -2.90
C PRO A 349 27.70 -37.48 -4.43
N LYS A 350 26.83 -38.33 -4.99
CA LYS A 350 26.51 -38.33 -6.43
C LYS A 350 25.61 -37.15 -6.81
N VAL A 351 24.56 -36.91 -6.03
CA VAL A 351 23.60 -35.79 -6.25
C VAL A 351 24.28 -34.43 -6.00
N ARG A 352 25.16 -34.35 -5.00
CA ARG A 352 25.93 -33.13 -4.70
C ARG A 352 26.84 -32.70 -5.85
N LYS A 353 27.57 -33.63 -6.47
CA LYS A 353 28.43 -33.33 -7.65
C LYS A 353 27.65 -32.76 -8.82
N ILE A 354 26.40 -33.22 -9.02
CA ILE A 354 25.52 -32.73 -10.08
C ILE A 354 25.00 -31.33 -9.74
N MET A 355 24.56 -31.11 -8.50
CA MET A 355 24.08 -29.81 -8.02
C MET A 355 25.16 -28.73 -8.04
N GLU A 356 26.40 -29.06 -7.67
CA GLU A 356 27.56 -28.15 -7.76
C GLU A 356 27.87 -27.76 -9.21
N LYS A 357 27.76 -28.70 -10.16
CA LYS A 357 27.93 -28.42 -11.61
C LYS A 357 26.78 -27.59 -12.17
N LEU A 358 25.54 -27.87 -11.76
CA LEU A 358 24.36 -27.09 -12.14
C LEU A 358 24.48 -25.64 -11.64
N ALA A 359 24.89 -25.47 -10.38
CA ALA A 359 25.12 -24.16 -9.76
C ALA A 359 26.26 -23.38 -10.44
N ASN A 360 27.38 -24.04 -10.78
CA ASN A 360 28.47 -23.39 -11.51
C ASN A 360 28.08 -22.99 -12.95
N LYS A 361 27.22 -23.76 -13.63
CA LYS A 361 26.71 -23.39 -14.97
C LYS A 361 25.62 -22.34 -14.95
N PHE A 362 24.80 -22.28 -13.90
CA PHE A 362 23.78 -21.23 -13.73
C PHE A 362 24.33 -19.93 -13.11
N GLY A 363 25.42 -20.00 -12.35
CA GLY A 363 26.06 -18.85 -11.68
C GLY A 363 27.11 -18.11 -12.52
N GLY A 364 27.32 -18.51 -13.77
CA GLY A 364 28.42 -18.03 -14.63
C GLY A 364 28.00 -17.15 -15.81
N ALA A 365 27.10 -16.18 -15.63
CA ALA A 365 26.88 -15.08 -16.57
C ALA A 365 26.41 -13.84 -15.78
N GLY A 366 27.33 -12.89 -15.59
CA GLY A 366 27.22 -11.83 -14.59
C GLY A 366 26.28 -10.66 -14.91
N GLY A 367 25.85 -9.99 -13.84
CA GLY A 367 25.16 -8.71 -13.86
C GLY A 367 24.77 -8.21 -12.47
N SER A 368 25.77 -7.75 -11.69
CA SER A 368 25.68 -6.77 -10.58
C SER A 368 24.31 -6.53 -9.90
N MET A 369 24.14 -7.04 -8.67
CA MET A 369 23.40 -6.30 -7.63
C MET A 369 24.07 -6.53 -6.27
N GLY A 370 24.83 -5.52 -5.85
CA GLY A 370 25.08 -5.25 -4.44
C GLY A 370 23.84 -4.63 -3.79
N GLY A 371 23.71 -4.83 -2.48
CA GLY A 371 22.59 -4.40 -1.64
C GLY A 371 21.84 -5.63 -1.14
N GLY A 372 22.19 -6.20 0.01
CA GLY A 372 22.06 -5.55 1.30
C GLY A 372 20.65 -5.81 1.84
N PHE A 373 20.39 -7.04 2.30
CA PHE A 373 19.23 -7.35 3.13
C PHE A 373 19.66 -7.27 4.60
N PRO A 374 19.09 -6.36 5.41
CA PRO A 374 19.37 -6.26 6.82
C PRO A 374 18.49 -7.23 7.62
N GLY A 375 19.08 -7.81 8.67
CA GLY A 375 18.34 -8.33 9.80
C GLY A 375 18.22 -9.85 9.85
N PHE A 376 19.25 -10.52 10.37
CA PHE A 376 19.09 -11.36 11.56
C PHE A 376 20.44 -11.40 12.30
N PRO A 377 20.49 -11.22 13.63
CA PRO A 377 21.74 -11.03 14.35
C PRO A 377 22.53 -12.32 14.43
N GLY A 378 23.78 -12.28 13.98
CA GLY A 378 24.79 -13.25 14.34
C GLY A 378 25.37 -12.98 15.72
N GLY A 379 25.85 -14.04 16.37
CA GLY A 379 26.70 -13.98 17.56
C GLY A 379 26.67 -15.31 18.30
N MET A 380 27.55 -16.25 17.93
CA MET A 380 28.72 -16.66 18.73
C MET A 380 28.31 -17.19 20.12
N GLY A 381 28.46 -18.48 20.44
CA GLY A 381 29.66 -19.28 20.27
C GLY A 381 30.24 -19.54 21.67
N GLY A 382 30.49 -20.81 22.00
CA GLY A 382 31.22 -21.18 23.22
C GLY A 382 30.60 -22.36 23.96
N GLY A 383 31.08 -23.56 23.65
CA GLY A 383 30.87 -24.72 24.51
C GLY A 383 31.80 -24.68 25.73
N ALA A 384 31.26 -25.05 26.88
CA ALA A 384 31.97 -25.74 27.96
C ALA A 384 30.92 -26.28 28.95
N SER A 385 30.81 -27.59 29.02
CA SER A 385 29.92 -28.33 29.92
C SER A 385 30.71 -28.88 31.11
N ALA A 386 30.46 -28.36 32.30
CA ALA A 386 30.67 -28.93 33.64
C ALA A 386 30.20 -27.84 34.62
N SER A 387 29.49 -28.06 35.71
CA SER A 387 29.29 -29.23 36.56
C SER A 387 28.04 -28.99 37.40
N SER A 388 27.42 -30.10 37.81
CA SER A 388 26.39 -30.19 38.84
C SER A 388 26.70 -29.39 40.12
N THR A 389 25.68 -28.70 40.64
CA THR A 389 25.59 -28.38 42.07
C THR A 389 24.17 -28.66 42.53
N ASN A 390 24.07 -29.60 43.47
CA ASN A 390 22.90 -29.87 44.29
C ASN A 390 23.11 -29.17 45.65
N ASP A 391 22.02 -29.08 46.41
CA ASP A 391 21.90 -28.82 47.86
C ASP A 391 21.88 -27.33 48.28
N LEU A 392 20.80 -26.82 48.89
CA LEU A 392 20.27 -27.06 50.25
C LEU A 392 21.31 -26.72 51.34
N ASP A 393 21.25 -25.51 51.88
CA ASP A 393 20.68 -25.17 53.21
C ASP A 393 20.59 -23.63 53.36
#